data_AF-A0A6L3X683-F1
#
_entry.id   AF-A0A6L3X683-F1
#
_cell.length_a   1.000
_cell.length_b   1.000
_cell.length_c   1.000
_cell.angle_alpha   90.00
_cell.angle_beta   90.00
_cell.angle_gamma   90.00
#
_symmetry.space_group_name_H-M   'P 1'
#
loop_
_entity.id
_entity.type
_entity.pdbx_description
1 polymer ?
#
loop_
_entity_poly.entity_id
_entity_poly.type
_entity_poly.pdbx_seq_one_letter_code
_entity_poly.pdbx_strand_id
1 'polypeptide(L)'
;GKLIALDADNGNFCPDFGTNGSVNLHEGMGDASDPTYVLTSAPTLAGTTVVVGGRVADNVSTDMPGGVIRGYDVITGQLRWAFDPRNPDPNYVLKPGEHYKRSSANSWAPMSWDASMNTVFIPMGSSSVDLWGADRIPEDHKYATSILALDATTGKEKWVYQTVHNDLWDFDIPMQPSLVDFPTKEGNKPAVVVGTKAGQIYVLDRLTGKPLTEVKEVPVKPADIPREQYPATQPRSVGMPQIGAETLKESDMWGATPFDQLACRISFKSMRYDGLYTMPGTDISLSFPGSLGGMNWGSLSTDPNNQYIFVNDMRLGLWVQLIK
;
A
#
# COMPACT_ATOMS: atom_id res chain seq x y z
N GLY A 1 -2.81 0.37 20.21
CA GLY A 1 -2.24 -0.93 19.83
C GLY A 1 -1.25 -1.42 20.85
N LYS A 2 -1.22 -2.74 21.07
CA LYS A 2 -0.21 -3.45 21.86
C LYS A 2 0.31 -4.61 21.02
N LEU A 3 1.61 -4.91 21.13
CA LEU A 3 2.15 -6.21 20.72
C LEU A 3 2.22 -7.06 21.98
N ILE A 4 1.70 -8.29 21.93
CA ILE A 4 1.56 -9.15 23.09
C ILE A 4 2.20 -10.50 22.77
N ALA A 5 2.98 -11.03 23.72
CA ALA A 5 3.50 -12.38 23.66
C ALA A 5 2.77 -13.28 24.66
N LEU A 6 2.29 -14.42 24.16
CA LEU A 6 1.60 -15.43 24.94
C LEU A 6 2.34 -16.77 24.83
N ASP A 7 2.39 -17.50 25.94
CA ASP A 7 2.82 -18.90 25.97
C ASP A 7 1.81 -19.75 25.20
N ALA A 8 2.30 -20.53 24.23
CA ALA A 8 1.45 -21.31 23.34
C ALA A 8 0.75 -22.50 24.03
N ASP A 9 1.30 -23.01 25.13
CA ASP A 9 0.77 -24.18 25.83
C ASP A 9 -0.32 -23.79 26.84
N ASN A 10 -0.23 -22.61 27.44
CA ASN A 10 -1.12 -22.19 28.53
C ASN A 10 -1.79 -20.82 28.36
N GLY A 11 -1.41 -20.03 27.37
CA GLY A 11 -2.00 -18.72 27.08
C GLY A 11 -1.63 -17.60 28.06
N ASN A 12 -0.73 -17.83 29.01
CA ASN A 12 -0.24 -16.78 29.92
C ASN A 12 0.67 -15.80 29.16
N PHE A 13 0.76 -14.56 29.66
CA PHE A 13 1.75 -13.61 29.16
C PHE A 13 3.17 -14.12 29.37
N CYS A 14 4.04 -13.94 28.38
CA CYS A 14 5.48 -14.15 28.53
C CYS A 14 6.08 -12.97 29.30
N PRO A 15 6.42 -13.07 30.61
CA PRO A 15 6.77 -11.91 31.42
C PRO A 15 8.01 -11.16 30.92
N ASP A 16 8.93 -11.87 30.27
CA ASP A 16 10.20 -11.33 29.76
C ASP A 16 10.06 -10.55 28.42
N PHE A 17 8.86 -10.51 27.83
CA PHE A 17 8.60 -9.78 26.60
C PHE A 17 8.07 -8.36 26.88
N GLY A 18 8.82 -7.35 26.44
CA GLY A 18 8.47 -5.94 26.65
C GLY A 18 8.32 -5.61 28.14
N THR A 19 7.16 -5.06 28.51
CA THR A 19 6.76 -4.84 29.90
C THR A 19 5.66 -5.84 30.26
N ASN A 20 6.03 -6.88 31.03
CA ASN A 20 5.14 -7.94 31.52
C ASN A 20 4.31 -8.61 30.39
N GLY A 21 4.97 -8.97 29.29
CA GLY A 21 4.36 -9.64 28.13
C GLY A 21 3.75 -8.72 27.08
N SER A 22 3.98 -7.40 27.16
CA SER A 22 3.43 -6.47 26.18
C SER A 22 4.36 -5.30 25.82
N VAL A 23 4.27 -4.85 24.59
CA VAL A 23 4.92 -3.63 24.09
C VAL A 23 3.84 -2.61 23.72
N ASN A 24 4.02 -1.35 24.15
CA ASN A 24 3.13 -0.26 23.79
C ASN A 24 3.46 0.28 22.39
N LEU A 25 2.59 0.01 21.41
CA LEU A 25 2.82 0.44 20.03
C LEU A 25 2.44 1.91 19.77
N HIS A 26 1.98 2.66 20.76
CA HIS A 26 1.81 4.12 20.64
C HIS A 26 3.08 4.91 20.95
N GLU A 27 4.13 4.27 21.45
CA GLU A 27 5.39 4.96 21.76
C GLU A 27 5.99 5.60 20.50
N GLY A 28 6.36 6.89 20.62
CA GLY A 28 6.91 7.70 19.53
C GLY A 28 5.89 8.20 18.51
N MET A 29 4.60 7.88 18.63
CA MET A 29 3.59 8.23 17.61
C MET A 29 3.05 9.67 17.72
N GLY A 30 3.24 10.34 18.86
CA GLY A 30 2.58 11.61 19.15
C GLY A 30 1.06 11.42 19.36
N ASP A 31 0.26 12.37 18.86
CA ASP A 31 -1.20 12.23 18.85
C ASP A 31 -1.63 11.20 17.79
N ALA A 32 -2.13 10.05 18.27
CA ALA A 32 -2.43 8.86 17.48
C ALA A 32 -3.55 8.04 18.13
N SER A 33 -4.63 8.71 18.55
CA SER A 33 -5.78 8.06 19.17
C SER A 33 -6.58 7.23 18.17
N ASP A 34 -7.33 6.25 18.65
CA ASP A 34 -8.37 5.60 17.86
C ASP A 34 -9.41 6.67 17.41
N PRO A 35 -9.90 6.68 16.16
CA PRO A 35 -9.63 5.73 15.06
C PRO A 35 -8.53 6.19 14.08
N THR A 36 -7.74 7.21 14.43
CA THR A 36 -6.73 7.82 13.55
C THR A 36 -5.55 6.91 13.28
N TYR A 37 -5.17 6.07 14.24
CA TYR A 37 -4.15 5.01 14.09
C TYR A 37 -4.60 3.72 14.78
N VAL A 38 -4.68 2.64 14.01
CA VAL A 38 -5.11 1.32 14.48
C VAL A 38 -4.25 0.22 13.85
N LEU A 39 -4.10 -0.90 14.55
CA LEU A 39 -3.37 -2.07 14.05
C LEU A 39 -4.39 -3.08 13.52
N THR A 40 -4.41 -3.27 12.21
CA THR A 40 -5.44 -4.07 11.52
C THR A 40 -4.94 -5.43 11.04
N SER A 41 -3.66 -5.55 10.69
CA SER A 41 -3.06 -6.79 10.19
C SER A 41 -2.19 -7.47 11.21
N ALA A 42 -1.99 -8.79 11.02
CA ALA A 42 -1.08 -9.57 11.83
C ALA A 42 0.36 -9.04 11.72
N PRO A 43 1.16 -9.08 12.80
CA PRO A 43 2.58 -8.78 12.72
C PRO A 43 3.30 -9.89 11.93
N THR A 44 4.39 -9.54 11.26
CA THR A 44 5.19 -10.50 10.50
C THR A 44 6.38 -10.96 11.33
N LEU A 45 6.41 -12.25 11.67
CA LEU A 45 7.58 -12.87 12.28
C LEU A 45 8.65 -13.13 11.21
N ALA A 46 9.72 -12.35 11.24
CA ALA A 46 10.83 -12.38 10.30
C ALA A 46 12.12 -12.78 11.01
N GLY A 47 12.34 -14.09 11.14
CA GLY A 47 13.50 -14.66 11.82
C GLY A 47 13.51 -14.31 13.31
N THR A 48 14.40 -13.40 13.70
CA THR A 48 14.51 -12.94 15.11
C THR A 48 13.81 -11.61 15.36
N THR A 49 13.10 -11.06 14.37
CA THR A 49 12.41 -9.77 14.45
C THR A 49 10.91 -9.96 14.19
N VAL A 50 10.06 -9.34 15.00
CA VAL A 50 8.63 -9.15 14.72
C VAL A 50 8.45 -7.76 14.10
N VAL A 51 8.00 -7.71 12.85
CA VAL A 51 7.77 -6.48 12.10
C VAL A 51 6.31 -6.08 12.18
N VAL A 52 6.07 -4.81 12.48
CA VAL A 52 4.73 -4.25 12.70
C VAL A 52 4.58 -2.95 11.90
N GLY A 53 3.56 -2.90 11.05
CA GLY A 53 3.00 -1.68 10.48
C GLY A 53 1.68 -1.30 11.17
N GLY A 54 1.02 -0.25 10.70
CA GLY A 54 -0.30 0.14 11.19
C GLY A 54 -1.11 0.87 10.14
N ARG A 55 -2.42 0.91 10.34
CA ARG A 55 -3.37 1.67 9.54
C ARG A 55 -3.52 3.07 10.10
N VAL A 56 -3.29 4.06 9.24
CA VAL A 56 -3.63 5.47 9.49
C VAL A 56 -4.98 5.74 8.82
N ALA A 57 -5.83 6.59 9.40
CA ALA A 57 -7.03 7.08 8.71
C ALA A 57 -6.67 8.21 7.71
N ASP A 58 -5.83 7.84 6.75
CA ASP A 58 -5.20 8.70 5.74
C ASP A 58 -6.17 9.45 4.83
N ASN A 59 -7.46 9.13 4.84
CA ASN A 59 -8.51 9.81 4.09
C ASN A 59 -9.25 10.91 4.87
N VAL A 60 -8.83 11.24 6.09
CA VAL A 60 -9.57 12.14 7.00
C VAL A 60 -9.01 13.56 7.04
N SER A 61 -7.68 13.72 7.13
CA SER A 61 -7.04 15.00 7.39
C SER A 61 -5.63 15.04 6.78
N THR A 62 -5.12 16.24 6.51
CA THR A 62 -3.72 16.45 6.11
C THR A 62 -2.76 16.33 7.31
N ASP A 63 -3.29 16.35 8.53
CA ASP A 63 -2.53 16.17 9.77
C ASP A 63 -2.94 14.88 10.48
N MET A 64 -2.23 13.79 10.17
CA MET A 64 -2.50 12.43 10.66
C MET A 64 -1.26 11.83 11.34
N PRO A 65 -1.41 10.79 12.17
CA PRO A 65 -0.28 10.04 12.73
C PRO A 65 0.66 9.52 11.64
N GLY A 66 1.92 9.30 12.00
CA GLY A 66 2.91 8.71 11.09
C GLY A 66 2.66 7.23 10.81
N GLY A 67 2.92 6.79 9.59
CA GLY A 67 2.83 5.41 9.13
C GLY A 67 4.06 4.55 9.44
N VAL A 68 4.76 4.80 10.54
CA VAL A 68 6.04 4.14 10.88
C VAL A 68 5.92 2.61 10.92
N ILE A 69 6.92 1.94 10.35
CA ILE A 69 7.11 0.49 10.48
C ILE A 69 8.18 0.23 11.53
N ARG A 70 7.98 -0.76 12.40
CA ARG A 70 8.90 -1.05 13.50
C ARG A 70 9.23 -2.53 13.58
N GLY A 71 10.50 -2.84 13.84
CA GLY A 71 10.98 -4.17 14.11
C GLY A 71 11.32 -4.34 15.59
N TYR A 72 10.75 -5.36 16.22
CA TYR A 72 10.99 -5.71 17.61
C TYR A 72 11.71 -7.06 17.71
N ASP A 73 12.57 -7.21 18.70
CA ASP A 73 13.14 -8.52 19.03
C ASP A 73 12.03 -9.51 19.40
N VAL A 74 12.03 -10.70 18.78
CA VAL A 74 10.95 -11.67 18.96
C VAL A 74 10.86 -12.24 20.38
N ILE A 75 11.99 -12.28 21.11
CA ILE A 75 12.04 -12.88 22.46
C ILE A 75 11.78 -11.83 23.54
N THR A 76 12.42 -10.68 23.42
CA THR A 76 12.46 -9.65 24.46
C THR A 76 11.47 -8.51 24.21
N GLY A 77 10.93 -8.38 23.00
CA GLY A 77 10.06 -7.25 22.63
C GLY A 77 10.77 -5.90 22.55
N GLN A 78 12.11 -5.87 22.64
CA GLN A 78 12.88 -4.62 22.51
C GLN A 78 12.81 -4.08 21.08
N LEU A 79 12.60 -2.77 20.93
CA LEU A 79 12.65 -2.11 19.62
C LEU A 79 14.07 -2.22 19.05
N ARG A 80 14.21 -2.86 17.89
CA ARG A 80 15.49 -3.00 17.17
C ARG A 80 15.71 -1.88 16.18
N TRP A 81 14.66 -1.51 15.46
CA TRP A 81 14.70 -0.47 14.44
C TRP A 81 13.30 0.09 14.17
N ALA A 82 13.28 1.32 13.66
CA ALA A 82 12.11 1.94 13.06
C ALA A 82 12.44 2.31 11.61
N PHE A 83 11.41 2.35 10.77
CA PHE A 83 11.45 2.90 9.42
C PHE A 83 10.32 3.93 9.32
N ASP A 84 10.69 5.20 9.32
CA ASP A 84 9.80 6.35 9.19
C ASP A 84 9.88 6.91 7.76
N PRO A 85 8.93 6.57 6.88
CA PRO A 85 9.07 6.80 5.46
C PRO A 85 9.09 8.28 5.06
N ARG A 86 8.69 9.21 5.94
CA ARG A 86 8.73 10.66 5.66
C ARG A 86 9.92 11.36 6.36
N ASN A 87 10.78 10.60 7.02
CA ASN A 87 12.02 11.12 7.59
C ASN A 87 13.16 11.00 6.55
N PRO A 88 13.94 12.07 6.29
CA PRO A 88 15.10 12.00 5.39
C PRO A 88 16.14 10.94 5.80
N ASP A 89 16.22 10.61 7.10
CA ASP A 89 16.85 9.39 7.58
C ASP A 89 15.74 8.45 8.11
N PRO A 90 15.25 7.49 7.30
CA PRO A 90 14.13 6.64 7.69
C PRO A 90 14.41 5.79 8.93
N ASN A 91 15.68 5.48 9.24
CA ASN A 91 16.04 4.69 10.41
C ASN A 91 16.52 5.56 11.59
N TYR A 92 16.25 6.87 11.57
CA TYR A 92 16.61 7.75 12.67
C TYR A 92 16.01 7.25 14.00
N VAL A 93 16.86 7.17 15.02
CA VAL A 93 16.45 6.77 16.37
C VAL A 93 15.94 8.00 17.12
N LEU A 94 14.66 7.99 17.46
CA LEU A 94 14.02 9.07 18.21
C LEU A 94 14.72 9.31 19.55
N LYS A 95 14.94 10.59 19.88
CA LYS A 95 15.35 11.02 21.21
C LYS A 95 14.11 11.14 22.12
N PRO A 96 14.30 11.16 23.46
CA PRO A 96 13.19 11.37 24.38
C PRO A 96 12.38 12.63 24.03
N GLY A 97 11.06 12.46 23.87
CA GLY A 97 10.14 13.53 23.50
C GLY A 97 9.98 13.79 22.00
N GLU A 98 10.75 13.11 21.14
CA GLU A 98 10.55 13.18 19.68
C GLU A 98 9.44 12.21 19.23
N HIS A 99 8.88 12.49 18.06
CA HIS A 99 7.83 11.70 17.44
C HIS A 99 8.18 11.40 15.97
N TYR A 100 7.66 10.28 15.47
CA TYR A 100 7.72 9.95 14.04
C TYR A 100 6.99 11.01 13.21
N LYS A 101 7.43 11.17 11.96
CA LYS A 101 6.88 12.16 11.04
C LYS A 101 5.42 11.85 10.75
N ARG A 102 4.60 12.90 10.86
CA ARG A 102 3.15 12.86 10.67
C ARG A 102 2.79 12.74 9.19
N SER A 103 1.61 12.19 8.92
CA SER A 103 1.03 12.04 7.57
C SER A 103 1.98 11.35 6.58
N SER A 104 2.79 10.41 7.08
CA SER A 104 3.68 9.59 6.27
C SER A 104 2.95 8.34 5.77
N ALA A 105 3.38 7.79 4.63
CA ALA A 105 2.84 6.54 4.09
C ALA A 105 2.85 5.44 5.15
N ASN A 106 1.74 4.71 5.27
CA ASN A 106 1.58 3.66 6.28
C ASN A 106 1.84 2.26 5.67
N SER A 107 1.72 1.21 6.48
CA SER A 107 1.65 -0.16 5.99
C SER A 107 0.65 -0.91 6.84
N TRP A 108 -0.56 -1.06 6.31
CA TRP A 108 -1.70 -1.64 7.02
C TRP A 108 -2.02 -3.06 6.58
N ALA A 109 -1.52 -3.49 5.42
CA ALA A 109 -1.72 -4.84 4.88
C ALA A 109 -0.67 -5.82 5.43
N PRO A 110 -0.93 -7.14 5.39
CA PRO A 110 0.05 -8.13 5.85
C PRO A 110 1.34 -8.06 5.01
N MET A 111 2.49 -8.31 5.64
CA MET A 111 3.79 -8.33 4.95
C MET A 111 4.25 -9.78 4.70
N SER A 112 5.21 -9.99 3.80
CA SER A 112 5.86 -11.30 3.59
C SER A 112 7.34 -11.24 3.91
N TRP A 113 7.95 -12.39 4.20
CA TRP A 113 9.36 -12.49 4.56
C TRP A 113 10.04 -13.64 3.83
N ASP A 114 11.22 -13.38 3.26
CA ASP A 114 12.11 -14.39 2.71
C ASP A 114 13.31 -14.60 3.63
N ALA A 115 13.38 -15.79 4.23
CA ALA A 115 14.43 -16.19 5.15
C ALA A 115 15.80 -16.30 4.47
N SER A 116 15.86 -16.70 3.20
CA SER A 116 17.12 -16.95 2.48
C SER A 116 17.94 -15.67 2.27
N MET A 117 17.26 -14.53 2.21
CA MET A 117 17.86 -13.22 2.00
C MET A 117 17.59 -12.24 3.16
N ASN A 118 17.01 -12.73 4.27
CA ASN A 118 16.62 -11.96 5.44
C ASN A 118 15.86 -10.66 5.08
N THR A 119 14.84 -10.76 4.23
CA THR A 119 14.15 -9.58 3.66
C THR A 119 12.65 -9.65 3.92
N VAL A 120 12.12 -8.58 4.51
CA VAL A 120 10.68 -8.37 4.63
C VAL A 120 10.21 -7.49 3.48
N PHE A 121 9.12 -7.89 2.83
CA PHE A 121 8.48 -7.13 1.75
C PHE A 121 7.20 -6.50 2.29
N ILE A 122 7.17 -5.18 2.22
CA ILE A 122 6.21 -4.34 2.92
C ILE A 122 5.37 -3.63 1.86
N PRO A 123 4.07 -3.95 1.76
CA PRO A 123 3.15 -3.18 0.94
C PRO A 123 2.88 -1.83 1.63
N MET A 124 3.09 -0.74 0.89
CA MET A 124 2.98 0.62 1.41
C MET A 124 1.67 1.29 0.98
N GLY A 125 1.11 2.01 1.96
CA GLY A 125 -0.02 2.94 1.89
C GLY A 125 0.25 4.18 1.02
N SER A 126 -0.80 4.98 0.82
CA SER A 126 -0.66 6.36 0.35
C SER A 126 -0.23 7.28 1.51
N SER A 127 0.27 8.48 1.20
CA SER A 127 0.53 9.51 2.23
C SER A 127 -0.73 10.34 2.45
N SER A 128 -1.02 10.70 3.70
CA SER A 128 -2.23 11.46 4.02
C SER A 128 -2.15 12.91 3.49
N VAL A 129 -3.18 13.45 2.82
CA VAL A 129 -4.45 12.79 2.47
C VAL A 129 -4.33 11.97 1.17
N ASP A 130 -5.00 10.83 1.12
CA ASP A 130 -4.94 9.85 0.02
C ASP A 130 -5.39 10.37 -1.37
N LEU A 131 -6.23 11.42 -1.41
CA LEU A 131 -6.76 12.04 -2.64
C LEU A 131 -6.22 13.47 -2.93
N TRP A 132 -5.20 13.92 -2.19
CA TRP A 132 -4.60 15.25 -2.34
C TRP A 132 -3.12 15.25 -1.95
N GLY A 133 -2.25 15.73 -2.84
CA GLY A 133 -0.79 15.63 -2.72
C GLY A 133 -0.03 16.95 -2.79
N ALA A 134 -0.71 18.10 -2.66
CA ALA A 134 -0.07 19.40 -2.89
C ALA A 134 1.02 19.76 -1.85
N ASP A 135 1.06 19.11 -0.69
CA ASP A 135 2.09 19.28 0.35
C ASP A 135 3.07 18.10 0.46
N ARG A 136 2.99 17.12 -0.45
CA ARG A 136 3.87 15.96 -0.47
C ARG A 136 5.32 16.36 -0.73
N ILE A 137 6.23 15.71 -0.01
CA ILE A 137 7.66 15.95 -0.07
C ILE A 137 8.36 14.82 -0.85
N PRO A 138 9.66 14.95 -1.20
CA PRO A 138 10.38 13.93 -1.97
C PRO A 138 10.30 12.51 -1.39
N GLU A 139 10.26 12.39 -0.06
CA GLU A 139 10.11 11.12 0.65
C GLU A 139 8.74 10.47 0.39
N ASP A 140 7.65 11.25 0.35
CA ASP A 140 6.31 10.74 0.00
C ASP A 140 6.31 10.21 -1.44
N HIS A 141 6.95 10.92 -2.36
CA HIS A 141 7.12 10.51 -3.76
C HIS A 141 8.02 9.28 -3.93
N LYS A 142 8.81 8.90 -2.91
CA LYS A 142 9.64 7.70 -2.93
C LYS A 142 8.91 6.47 -2.36
N TYR A 143 8.23 6.62 -1.22
CA TYR A 143 7.74 5.48 -0.44
C TYR A 143 6.23 5.26 -0.49
N ALA A 144 5.43 6.28 -0.81
CA ALA A 144 3.98 6.09 -0.94
C ALA A 144 3.66 5.17 -2.12
N THR A 145 2.63 4.33 -1.93
CA THR A 145 2.08 3.43 -2.94
C THR A 145 3.17 2.60 -3.63
N SER A 146 3.88 1.84 -2.82
CA SER A 146 5.08 1.10 -3.22
C SER A 146 5.19 -0.27 -2.56
N ILE A 147 6.09 -1.10 -3.08
CA ILE A 147 6.62 -2.26 -2.37
C ILE A 147 7.99 -1.90 -1.84
N LEU A 148 8.15 -1.96 -0.52
CA LEU A 148 9.39 -1.68 0.17
C LEU A 148 10.03 -2.99 0.65
N ALA A 149 11.31 -3.20 0.33
CA ALA A 149 12.08 -4.33 0.84
C ALA A 149 13.07 -3.86 1.89
N LEU A 150 12.94 -4.36 3.12
CA LEU A 150 13.84 -4.06 4.22
C LEU A 150 14.60 -5.31 4.66
N ASP A 151 15.84 -5.12 5.12
CA ASP A 151 16.50 -6.14 5.93
C ASP A 151 15.72 -6.34 7.24
N ALA A 152 15.31 -7.57 7.53
CA ALA A 152 14.45 -7.85 8.68
C ALA A 152 15.15 -7.60 10.03
N THR A 153 16.47 -7.73 10.09
CA THR A 153 17.23 -7.56 11.34
C THR A 153 17.52 -6.10 11.63
N THR A 154 17.83 -5.32 10.59
CA THR A 154 18.36 -3.95 10.73
C THR A 154 17.40 -2.85 10.29
N GLY A 155 16.32 -3.19 9.59
CA GLY A 155 15.37 -2.22 9.03
C GLY A 155 15.93 -1.39 7.88
N LYS A 156 17.12 -1.73 7.38
CA LYS A 156 17.77 -1.00 6.29
C LYS A 156 17.10 -1.31 4.96
N GLU A 157 16.83 -0.26 4.19
CA GLU A 157 16.29 -0.37 2.84
C GLU A 157 17.23 -1.18 1.94
N LYS A 158 16.68 -2.20 1.28
CA LYS A 158 17.33 -2.94 0.20
C LYS A 158 16.94 -2.37 -1.15
N TRP A 159 15.64 -2.18 -1.35
CA TRP A 159 15.08 -1.54 -2.53
C TRP A 159 13.64 -1.07 -2.24
N VAL A 160 13.14 -0.16 -3.08
CA VAL A 160 11.73 0.25 -3.12
C VAL A 160 11.28 0.31 -4.58
N TYR A 161 10.04 -0.10 -4.85
CA TYR A 161 9.43 -0.01 -6.17
C TYR A 161 8.04 0.62 -6.07
N GLN A 162 7.86 1.78 -6.70
CA GLN A 162 6.60 2.51 -6.67
C GLN A 162 5.67 2.05 -7.80
N THR A 163 4.40 1.79 -7.46
CA THR A 163 3.38 1.33 -8.43
C THR A 163 2.47 2.45 -8.90
N VAL A 164 2.42 3.58 -8.18
CA VAL A 164 1.69 4.79 -8.59
C VAL A 164 2.51 6.01 -8.17
N HIS A 165 2.85 6.87 -9.13
CA HIS A 165 3.48 8.16 -8.86
C HIS A 165 2.44 9.11 -8.26
N ASN A 166 2.80 9.79 -7.17
CA ASN A 166 1.96 10.76 -6.47
C ASN A 166 0.47 10.34 -6.43
N ASP A 167 0.17 9.25 -5.72
CA ASP A 167 -1.16 8.62 -5.71
C ASP A 167 -2.28 9.57 -5.25
N LEU A 168 -3.30 9.78 -6.09
CA LEU A 168 -4.46 10.63 -5.79
C LEU A 168 -5.78 9.86 -5.88
N TRP A 169 -5.74 8.54 -5.75
CA TRP A 169 -6.91 7.65 -5.88
C TRP A 169 -7.09 6.70 -4.71
N ASP A 170 -6.20 6.77 -3.71
CA ASP A 170 -6.00 5.72 -2.72
C ASP A 170 -5.78 4.36 -3.38
N PHE A 171 -4.82 4.31 -4.33
CA PHE A 171 -4.37 3.10 -5.00
C PHE A 171 -3.17 2.45 -4.30
N ASP A 172 -3.13 2.57 -2.97
CA ASP A 172 -2.16 1.87 -2.16
C ASP A 172 -2.15 0.36 -2.39
N ILE A 173 -1.15 -0.31 -1.79
CA ILE A 173 -1.04 -1.77 -1.91
C ILE A 173 -1.74 -2.42 -0.71
N PRO A 174 -2.91 -3.05 -0.89
CA PRO A 174 -3.75 -3.50 0.22
C PRO A 174 -3.53 -4.98 0.54
N MET A 175 -2.42 -5.58 0.11
CA MET A 175 -2.25 -7.02 0.16
C MET A 175 -0.83 -7.50 0.41
N GLN A 176 -0.75 -8.74 0.92
CA GLN A 176 0.51 -9.42 1.14
C GLN A 176 1.21 -9.71 -0.19
N PRO A 177 2.47 -9.29 -0.38
CA PRO A 177 3.24 -9.64 -1.57
C PRO A 177 3.53 -11.16 -1.59
N SER A 178 3.17 -11.85 -2.66
CA SER A 178 3.40 -13.28 -2.84
C SER A 178 4.85 -13.55 -3.26
N LEU A 179 5.52 -14.49 -2.59
CA LEU A 179 6.88 -14.89 -2.92
C LEU A 179 6.84 -16.18 -3.75
N VAL A 180 7.26 -16.12 -5.00
CA VAL A 180 7.15 -17.25 -5.94
C VAL A 180 8.38 -17.39 -6.82
N ASP A 181 8.62 -18.59 -7.33
CA ASP A 181 9.55 -18.81 -8.43
C ASP A 181 8.83 -18.56 -9.76
N PHE A 182 8.99 -17.36 -10.31
CA PHE A 182 8.28 -16.90 -11.50
C PHE A 182 8.96 -17.42 -12.79
N PRO A 183 8.21 -18.08 -13.70
CA PRO A 183 8.78 -18.59 -14.94
C PRO A 183 9.13 -17.46 -15.91
N THR A 184 10.38 -17.40 -16.35
CA THR A 184 10.83 -16.47 -17.41
C THR A 184 11.46 -17.23 -18.57
N LYS A 185 11.76 -16.53 -19.66
CA LYS A 185 12.50 -17.11 -20.81
C LYS A 185 13.90 -17.60 -20.43
N GLU A 186 14.48 -17.08 -19.35
CA GLU A 186 15.80 -17.45 -18.84
C GLU A 186 15.74 -18.53 -17.76
N GLY A 187 14.56 -19.09 -17.49
CA GLY A 187 14.29 -20.00 -16.38
C GLY A 187 13.51 -19.33 -15.26
N ASN A 188 13.28 -20.07 -14.17
CA ASN A 188 12.57 -19.54 -13.00
C ASN A 188 13.44 -18.48 -12.30
N LYS A 189 12.84 -17.33 -12.02
CA LYS A 189 13.45 -16.26 -11.22
C LYS A 189 12.64 -16.04 -9.95
N PRO A 190 13.30 -15.82 -8.81
CA PRO A 190 12.57 -15.60 -7.59
C PRO A 190 11.95 -14.20 -7.59
N ALA A 191 10.65 -14.14 -7.36
CA ALA A 191 9.84 -12.96 -7.58
C ALA A 191 8.97 -12.61 -6.38
N VAL A 192 8.70 -11.32 -6.26
CA VAL A 192 7.59 -10.76 -5.51
C VAL A 192 6.49 -10.45 -6.51
N VAL A 193 5.32 -11.05 -6.33
CA VAL A 193 4.14 -10.82 -7.15
C VAL A 193 3.06 -10.17 -6.31
N VAL A 194 2.51 -9.07 -6.81
CA VAL A 194 1.51 -8.28 -6.06
C VAL A 194 0.46 -7.71 -7.00
N GLY A 195 -0.80 -7.78 -6.57
CA GLY A 195 -1.92 -7.09 -7.21
C GLY A 195 -2.13 -5.71 -6.59
N THR A 196 -2.74 -4.79 -7.33
CA THR A 196 -3.02 -3.42 -6.85
C THR A 196 -4.50 -3.06 -7.00
N LYS A 197 -4.95 -2.05 -6.23
CA LYS A 197 -6.28 -1.44 -6.40
C LYS A 197 -6.50 -0.87 -7.80
N ALA A 198 -5.43 -0.49 -8.50
CA ALA A 198 -5.46 -0.07 -9.91
C ALA A 198 -5.69 -1.24 -10.91
N GLY A 199 -5.94 -2.46 -10.41
CA GLY A 199 -6.16 -3.65 -11.24
C GLY A 199 -4.91 -4.14 -11.96
N GLN A 200 -3.71 -3.74 -11.52
CA GLN A 200 -2.43 -4.13 -12.10
C GLN A 200 -1.80 -5.28 -11.31
N ILE A 201 -1.09 -6.18 -12.00
CA ILE A 201 -0.24 -7.19 -11.37
C ILE A 201 1.22 -6.83 -11.66
N TYR A 202 2.00 -6.56 -10.63
CA TYR A 202 3.44 -6.33 -10.75
C TYR A 202 4.21 -7.60 -10.37
N VAL A 203 5.20 -7.95 -11.19
CA VAL A 203 6.12 -9.06 -10.95
C VAL A 203 7.52 -8.47 -10.85
N LEU A 204 8.07 -8.46 -9.65
CA LEU A 204 9.37 -7.85 -9.34
C LEU A 204 10.38 -8.93 -8.98
N ASP A 205 11.61 -8.78 -9.45
CA ASP A 205 12.74 -9.59 -8.98
C ASP A 205 12.93 -9.33 -7.48
N ARG A 206 12.84 -10.38 -6.65
CA ARG A 206 12.82 -10.19 -5.19
C ARG A 206 14.13 -9.61 -4.63
N LEU A 207 15.24 -9.80 -5.34
CA LEU A 207 16.57 -9.37 -4.90
C LEU A 207 16.79 -7.89 -5.19
N THR A 208 16.26 -7.40 -6.31
CA THR A 208 16.59 -6.09 -6.86
C THR A 208 15.42 -5.12 -6.96
N GLY A 209 14.18 -5.59 -6.83
CA GLY A 209 12.97 -4.79 -7.01
C GLY A 209 12.67 -4.44 -8.47
N LYS A 210 13.48 -4.91 -9.43
CA LYS A 210 13.29 -4.60 -10.85
C LYS A 210 12.16 -5.44 -11.45
N PRO A 211 11.33 -4.87 -12.34
CA PRO A 211 10.29 -5.65 -13.01
C PRO A 211 10.87 -6.83 -13.82
N LEU A 212 10.27 -8.02 -13.66
CA LEU A 212 10.53 -9.19 -14.49
C LEU A 212 9.62 -9.24 -15.72
N THR A 213 8.52 -8.50 -15.69
CA THR A 213 7.59 -8.30 -16.80
C THR A 213 7.61 -6.84 -17.27
N GLU A 214 7.18 -6.59 -18.50
CA GLU A 214 7.22 -5.25 -19.09
C GLU A 214 6.32 -4.27 -18.29
N VAL A 215 6.91 -3.15 -17.87
CA VAL A 215 6.20 -2.01 -17.28
C VAL A 215 6.46 -0.79 -18.17
N LYS A 216 5.41 -0.03 -18.50
CA LYS A 216 5.49 1.19 -19.31
C LYS A 216 5.01 2.39 -18.52
N GLU A 217 5.74 3.48 -18.64
CA GLU A 217 5.24 4.81 -18.31
C GLU A 217 4.20 5.23 -19.33
N VAL A 218 2.94 5.39 -18.91
CA VAL A 218 1.87 5.87 -19.77
C VAL A 218 1.53 7.32 -19.46
N PRO A 219 1.34 8.19 -20.46
CA PRO A 219 0.92 9.57 -20.23
C PRO A 219 -0.44 9.63 -19.53
N VAL A 220 -0.56 10.52 -18.57
CA VAL A 220 -1.82 10.85 -17.88
C VAL A 220 -2.12 12.33 -18.00
N LYS A 221 -3.40 12.70 -17.99
CA LYS A 221 -3.81 14.10 -18.07
C LYS A 221 -3.84 14.72 -16.66
N PRO A 222 -3.23 15.89 -16.45
CA PRO A 222 -3.40 16.61 -15.20
C PRO A 222 -4.84 17.15 -15.08
N ALA A 223 -5.23 17.53 -13.86
CA ALA A 223 -6.45 18.29 -13.60
C ALA A 223 -6.08 19.69 -13.07
N ASP A 224 -6.88 20.26 -12.16
CA ASP A 224 -6.87 21.69 -11.85
C ASP A 224 -6.81 22.02 -10.35
N ILE A 225 -6.46 21.05 -9.48
CA ILE A 225 -6.24 21.34 -8.06
C ILE A 225 -5.03 22.27 -7.89
N PRO A 226 -5.17 23.43 -7.21
CA PRO A 226 -4.08 24.36 -7.02
C PRO A 226 -2.90 23.74 -6.25
N ARG A 227 -1.69 23.89 -6.81
CA ARG A 227 -0.41 23.37 -6.29
C ARG A 227 -0.29 21.84 -6.26
N GLU A 228 -1.26 21.11 -6.81
CA GLU A 228 -1.14 19.65 -6.91
C GLU A 228 0.03 19.28 -7.82
N GLN A 229 0.76 18.25 -7.42
CA GLN A 229 1.96 17.75 -8.08
C GLN A 229 1.59 16.66 -9.07
N TYR A 230 0.73 16.97 -10.05
CA TYR A 230 0.26 15.96 -11.01
C TYR A 230 1.42 15.34 -11.80
N PRO A 231 1.62 14.01 -11.73
CA PRO A 231 2.66 13.34 -12.50
C PRO A 231 2.30 13.36 -13.98
N ALA A 232 3.32 13.42 -14.85
CA ALA A 232 3.13 13.39 -16.30
C ALA A 232 2.80 11.97 -16.82
N THR A 233 3.27 10.95 -16.11
CA THR A 233 3.07 9.54 -16.46
C THR A 233 2.71 8.70 -15.24
N GLN A 234 2.23 7.48 -15.49
CA GLN A 234 2.07 6.44 -14.48
C GLN A 234 2.65 5.11 -14.96
N PRO A 235 3.26 4.30 -14.09
CA PRO A 235 3.73 2.97 -14.46
C PRO A 235 2.54 2.03 -14.63
N ARG A 236 2.50 1.30 -15.74
CA ARG A 236 1.52 0.23 -16.00
C ARG A 236 2.22 -1.08 -16.33
N SER A 237 1.80 -2.16 -15.66
CA SER A 237 2.33 -3.49 -15.88
C SER A 237 1.68 -4.11 -17.11
N VAL A 238 2.19 -3.75 -18.30
CA VAL A 238 1.65 -4.21 -19.59
C VAL A 238 2.07 -5.63 -19.94
N GLY A 239 3.10 -6.16 -19.27
CA GLY A 239 3.54 -7.54 -19.41
C GLY A 239 2.70 -8.56 -18.62
N MET A 240 1.74 -8.09 -17.83
CA MET A 240 0.79 -8.93 -17.09
C MET A 240 -0.65 -8.53 -17.42
N PRO A 241 -1.63 -9.44 -17.22
CA PRO A 241 -3.03 -9.10 -17.37
C PRO A 241 -3.45 -7.99 -16.39
N GLN A 242 -4.27 -7.07 -16.90
CA GLN A 242 -5.03 -6.15 -16.08
C GLN A 242 -6.38 -6.76 -15.73
N ILE A 243 -6.80 -6.64 -14.48
CA ILE A 243 -8.01 -7.29 -13.97
C ILE A 243 -9.02 -6.23 -13.54
N GLY A 244 -10.22 -6.26 -14.14
CA GLY A 244 -11.39 -5.50 -13.67
C GLY A 244 -11.24 -3.98 -13.71
N ALA A 245 -10.33 -3.47 -14.53
CA ALA A 245 -9.95 -2.06 -14.61
C ALA A 245 -9.98 -1.52 -16.05
N GLU A 246 -10.69 -2.20 -16.95
CA GLU A 246 -10.89 -1.76 -18.32
C GLU A 246 -11.55 -0.37 -18.36
N THR A 247 -11.19 0.42 -19.38
CA THR A 247 -11.79 1.75 -19.56
C THR A 247 -13.27 1.63 -19.90
N LEU A 248 -14.11 2.09 -18.97
CA LEU A 248 -15.55 2.10 -19.13
C LEU A 248 -16.00 3.00 -20.30
N LYS A 249 -17.10 2.60 -20.90
CA LYS A 249 -17.81 3.30 -21.98
C LYS A 249 -19.29 3.44 -21.60
N GLU A 250 -20.03 4.25 -22.34
CA GLU A 250 -21.46 4.44 -22.10
C GLU A 250 -22.26 3.14 -22.24
N SER A 251 -21.78 2.23 -23.09
CA SER A 251 -22.36 0.89 -23.27
C SER A 251 -22.31 0.04 -22.01
N ASP A 252 -21.37 0.31 -21.10
CA ASP A 252 -21.12 -0.50 -19.91
C ASP A 252 -22.04 -0.09 -18.75
N MET A 253 -22.77 1.02 -18.89
CA MET A 253 -23.74 1.47 -17.91
C MET A 253 -24.94 0.53 -17.88
N TRP A 254 -25.24 0.03 -16.68
CA TRP A 254 -26.33 -0.90 -16.42
C TRP A 254 -27.54 -0.17 -15.85
N GLY A 255 -28.74 -0.70 -16.11
CA GLY A 255 -29.98 -0.26 -15.48
C GLY A 255 -31.03 -1.36 -15.56
N ALA A 256 -31.91 -1.43 -14.57
CA ALA A 256 -32.99 -2.43 -14.54
C ALA A 256 -34.03 -2.18 -15.66
N THR A 257 -34.22 -0.92 -16.04
CA THR A 257 -35.05 -0.47 -17.16
C THR A 257 -34.25 0.39 -18.14
N PRO A 258 -34.76 0.63 -19.36
CA PRO A 258 -34.14 1.58 -20.28
C PRO A 258 -34.00 3.01 -19.72
N PHE A 259 -34.89 3.43 -18.82
CA PHE A 259 -34.80 4.75 -18.17
C PHE A 259 -33.67 4.78 -17.14
N ASP A 260 -33.49 3.71 -16.37
CA ASP A 260 -32.38 3.59 -15.42
C ASP A 260 -31.04 3.58 -16.16
N GLN A 261 -30.97 2.81 -17.26
CA GLN A 261 -29.76 2.76 -18.08
C GLN A 261 -29.44 4.14 -18.68
N LEU A 262 -30.46 4.85 -19.17
CA LEU A 262 -30.30 6.22 -19.67
C LEU A 262 -29.82 7.17 -18.57
N ALA A 263 -30.40 7.11 -17.37
CA ALA A 263 -29.98 7.92 -16.24
C ALA A 263 -28.53 7.64 -15.83
N CYS A 264 -28.13 6.37 -15.74
CA CYS A 264 -26.74 5.97 -15.48
C CYS A 264 -25.79 6.49 -16.56
N ARG A 265 -26.17 6.44 -17.84
CA ARG A 265 -25.36 7.00 -18.94
C ARG A 265 -25.21 8.51 -18.84
N ILE A 266 -26.28 9.23 -18.51
CA ILE A 266 -26.23 10.69 -18.32
C ILE A 266 -25.30 11.02 -17.14
N SER A 267 -25.43 10.31 -16.01
CA SER A 267 -24.55 10.46 -14.86
C SER A 267 -23.09 10.22 -15.23
N PHE A 268 -22.79 9.10 -15.87
CA PHE A 268 -21.45 8.77 -16.37
C PHE A 268 -20.87 9.88 -17.26
N LYS A 269 -21.66 10.39 -18.21
CA LYS A 269 -21.24 11.44 -19.14
C LYS A 269 -21.09 12.83 -18.50
N SER A 270 -21.68 13.04 -17.32
CA SER A 270 -21.53 14.28 -16.57
C SER A 270 -20.22 14.35 -15.78
N MET A 271 -19.51 13.23 -15.65
CA MET A 271 -18.24 13.13 -14.96
C MET A 271 -17.07 13.12 -15.95
N ARG A 272 -15.93 13.69 -15.55
CA ARG A 272 -14.68 13.49 -16.28
C ARG A 272 -14.19 12.07 -16.06
N TYR A 273 -13.87 11.37 -17.15
CA TYR A 273 -13.32 10.02 -17.12
C TYR A 273 -12.39 9.80 -18.31
N ASP A 274 -11.10 9.76 -18.03
CA ASP A 274 -10.03 9.51 -19.00
C ASP A 274 -9.54 8.05 -18.95
N GLY A 275 -10.21 7.20 -18.15
CA GLY A 275 -9.83 5.81 -17.88
C GLY A 275 -9.11 5.65 -16.54
N LEU A 276 -8.32 4.57 -16.42
CA LEU A 276 -7.46 4.34 -15.26
C LEU A 276 -6.51 5.54 -15.10
N TYR A 277 -6.43 6.09 -13.89
CA TYR A 277 -5.73 7.33 -13.55
C TYR A 277 -6.39 8.63 -14.04
N THR A 278 -7.72 8.69 -14.06
CA THR A 278 -8.44 9.97 -14.17
C THR A 278 -8.16 10.80 -12.91
N MET A 279 -7.32 11.83 -13.01
CA MET A 279 -6.91 12.66 -11.87
C MET A 279 -8.09 13.36 -11.19
N PRO A 280 -8.17 13.44 -9.85
CA PRO A 280 -9.17 14.28 -9.19
C PRO A 280 -8.93 15.77 -9.47
N GLY A 281 -10.03 16.52 -9.58
CA GLY A 281 -10.05 17.95 -9.91
C GLY A 281 -11.11 18.70 -9.10
N THR A 282 -11.38 19.95 -9.49
CA THR A 282 -12.51 20.73 -8.98
C THR A 282 -13.84 20.38 -9.65
N ASP A 283 -13.78 19.63 -10.76
CA ASP A 283 -14.90 18.95 -11.41
C ASP A 283 -15.15 17.54 -10.83
N ILE A 284 -16.31 16.96 -11.12
CA ILE A 284 -16.60 15.57 -10.72
C ILE A 284 -15.81 14.64 -11.65
N SER A 285 -14.88 13.89 -11.08
CA SER A 285 -14.06 12.91 -11.78
C SER A 285 -14.41 11.49 -11.32
N LEU A 286 -14.47 10.54 -12.26
CA LEU A 286 -14.68 9.13 -11.94
C LEU A 286 -13.34 8.41 -11.78
N SER A 287 -13.15 7.73 -10.65
CA SER A 287 -12.10 6.73 -10.44
C SER A 287 -12.70 5.33 -10.63
N PHE A 288 -12.15 4.58 -11.59
CA PHE A 288 -12.51 3.18 -11.81
C PHE A 288 -11.26 2.33 -12.14
N PRO A 289 -10.91 1.34 -11.29
CA PRO A 289 -11.53 1.06 -9.99
C PRO A 289 -11.40 2.24 -9.02
N GLY A 290 -12.30 2.37 -8.05
CA GLY A 290 -12.18 3.35 -6.96
C GLY A 290 -11.25 2.84 -5.85
N SER A 291 -11.08 3.63 -4.79
CA SER A 291 -10.24 3.28 -3.61
C SER A 291 -10.62 1.96 -2.92
N LEU A 292 -11.90 1.58 -3.01
CA LEU A 292 -12.43 0.33 -2.49
C LEU A 292 -12.45 -0.80 -3.54
N GLY A 293 -12.05 -0.52 -4.78
CA GLY A 293 -12.10 -1.44 -5.91
C GLY A 293 -10.77 -2.14 -6.21
N GLY A 294 -10.74 -2.82 -7.36
CA GLY A 294 -9.58 -3.53 -7.89
C GLY A 294 -9.25 -4.81 -7.11
N MET A 295 -7.98 -5.22 -7.17
CA MET A 295 -7.48 -6.29 -6.32
C MET A 295 -7.20 -5.68 -4.95
N ASN A 296 -8.16 -5.83 -4.05
CA ASN A 296 -8.13 -5.23 -2.73
C ASN A 296 -7.68 -6.27 -1.66
N TRP A 297 -8.09 -6.08 -0.42
CA TRP A 297 -7.71 -6.92 0.71
C TRP A 297 -8.06 -8.40 0.48
N GLY A 298 -7.08 -9.29 0.64
CA GLY A 298 -7.25 -10.75 0.43
C GLY A 298 -6.04 -11.45 -0.17
N SER A 299 -5.09 -10.69 -0.73
CA SER A 299 -3.87 -11.21 -1.37
C SER A 299 -4.14 -12.12 -2.57
N LEU A 300 -3.06 -12.54 -3.23
CA LEU A 300 -3.10 -13.49 -4.34
C LEU A 300 -2.85 -14.89 -3.80
N SER A 301 -3.48 -15.89 -4.42
CA SER A 301 -3.12 -17.30 -4.21
C SER A 301 -2.38 -17.82 -5.45
N THR A 302 -1.28 -18.55 -5.25
CA THR A 302 -0.45 -19.05 -6.35
C THR A 302 -0.37 -20.56 -6.33
N ASP A 303 -0.62 -21.20 -7.48
CA ASP A 303 -0.35 -22.62 -7.69
C ASP A 303 1.03 -22.77 -8.38
N PRO A 304 2.07 -23.18 -7.64
CA PRO A 304 3.42 -23.28 -8.19
C PRO A 304 3.59 -24.44 -9.16
N ASN A 305 2.71 -25.45 -9.15
CA ASN A 305 2.83 -26.62 -10.01
C ASN A 305 2.26 -26.34 -11.40
N ASN A 306 1.11 -25.65 -11.45
CA ASN A 306 0.41 -25.34 -12.70
C ASN A 306 0.62 -23.89 -13.17
N GLN A 307 1.38 -23.09 -12.42
CA GLN A 307 1.71 -21.71 -12.75
C GLN A 307 0.48 -20.80 -12.85
N TYR A 308 -0.50 -21.02 -11.98
CA TYR A 308 -1.70 -20.18 -11.88
C TYR A 308 -1.59 -19.18 -10.73
N ILE A 309 -2.21 -18.03 -10.94
CA ILE A 309 -2.50 -17.04 -9.91
C ILE A 309 -4.03 -16.89 -9.85
N PHE A 310 -4.59 -16.99 -8.66
CA PHE A 310 -5.98 -16.72 -8.36
C PHE A 310 -6.07 -15.36 -7.69
N VAL A 311 -6.95 -14.51 -8.23
CA VAL A 311 -7.13 -13.12 -7.81
C VAL A 311 -8.59 -12.91 -7.42
N ASN A 312 -8.81 -12.12 -6.37
CA ASN A 312 -10.13 -11.60 -6.04
C ASN A 312 -10.17 -10.12 -6.49
N ASP A 313 -11.15 -9.75 -7.32
CA ASP A 313 -11.33 -8.37 -7.77
C ASP A 313 -12.68 -7.80 -7.34
N MET A 314 -12.69 -6.51 -7.00
CA MET A 314 -13.88 -5.72 -6.71
C MET A 314 -14.09 -4.67 -7.80
N ARG A 315 -15.20 -4.76 -8.53
CA ARG A 315 -15.56 -3.81 -9.60
C ARG A 315 -16.42 -2.68 -9.07
N LEU A 316 -15.81 -1.81 -8.28
CA LEU A 316 -16.45 -0.67 -7.65
C LEU A 316 -15.79 0.63 -8.12
N GLY A 317 -16.58 1.55 -8.66
CA GLY A 317 -16.13 2.91 -9.00
C GLY A 317 -16.51 3.90 -7.92
N LEU A 318 -15.72 4.96 -7.79
CA LEU A 318 -15.99 6.11 -6.92
C LEU A 318 -15.78 7.38 -7.72
N TRP A 319 -16.65 8.36 -7.57
CA TRP A 319 -16.41 9.70 -8.08
C TRP A 319 -15.91 10.62 -6.98
N VAL A 320 -15.06 11.56 -7.35
CA VAL A 320 -14.39 12.50 -6.44
C VAL A 320 -14.44 13.90 -7.03
N GLN A 321 -14.66 14.89 -6.18
CA GLN A 321 -14.61 16.30 -6.51
C GLN A 321 -13.97 17.07 -5.34
N LEU A 322 -12.94 17.86 -5.60
CA LEU A 322 -12.41 18.78 -4.60
C LEU A 322 -13.38 19.94 -4.38
N ILE A 323 -13.87 20.08 -3.16
CA ILE A 323 -14.72 21.20 -2.74
C ILE A 323 -13.84 22.34 -2.22
N LYS A 324 -14.12 23.56 -2.67
CA LYS A 324 -13.43 24.79 -2.25
C LYS A 324 -13.96 25.32 -0.92
#